data_AF-A0A1Q7BD82-F1
#
_entry.id   AF-A0A1Q7BD82-F1
#
_cell.length_a   1.000
_cell.length_b   1.000
_cell.length_c   1.000
_cell.angle_alpha   90.00
_cell.angle_beta   90.00
_cell.angle_gamma   90.00
#
_symmetry.space_group_name_H-M   'P 1'
#
loop_
_entity.id
_entity.type
_entity.pdbx_description
1 polymer ?
#
loop_
_entity_poly.entity_id
_entity_poly.type
_entity_poly.pdbx_seq_one_letter_code
_entity_poly.pdbx_strand_id
1 'polypeptide(L)'
;MGLPAVSSAVGNAPQTIIRMISLDRIDPLGGSVALKRGYVVIFAQFGLIVLLVYGLTAEYRSNAYQQDWISSNVPWLQYLLNGYLAAMLLGVFLGGGVLLATDYLRNRNRKGSLRTVG
;
A
#
# COMPACT_ATOMS: atom_id res chain seq x y z
N MET A 1 -72.51 -14.48 11.68
CA MET A 1 -71.15 -15.04 11.83
C MET A 1 -70.22 -14.22 10.95
N GLY A 2 -69.48 -13.28 11.54
CA GLY A 2 -68.50 -12.46 10.84
C GLY A 2 -67.33 -12.23 11.79
N LEU A 3 -66.17 -12.77 11.44
CA LEU A 3 -64.93 -12.60 12.18
C LEU A 3 -64.45 -11.14 12.02
N PRO A 4 -64.02 -10.44 13.09
CA PRO A 4 -63.39 -9.13 12.93
C PRO A 4 -61.96 -9.27 12.39
N ALA A 5 -61.60 -8.30 11.55
CA ALA A 5 -60.37 -8.21 10.78
C ALA A 5 -59.10 -8.20 11.64
N VAL A 6 -58.15 -9.07 11.29
CA VAL A 6 -56.73 -8.92 11.68
C VAL A 6 -56.11 -7.89 10.73
N SER A 7 -56.16 -6.61 11.08
CA SER A 7 -55.43 -5.56 10.36
C SER A 7 -55.17 -4.35 11.26
N SER A 8 -54.23 -4.49 12.19
CA SER A 8 -53.74 -3.34 12.98
C SER A 8 -52.34 -3.54 13.56
N ALA A 9 -51.46 -4.30 12.88
CA ALA A 9 -50.08 -4.51 13.33
C ALA A 9 -49.01 -4.13 12.29
N VAL A 10 -49.36 -3.31 11.29
CA VAL A 10 -48.41 -2.83 10.26
C VAL A 10 -48.42 -1.29 10.24
N GLY A 11 -48.32 -0.68 11.42
CA GLY A 11 -48.51 0.77 11.53
C GLY A 11 -47.59 1.51 12.49
N ASN A 12 -46.64 0.85 13.15
CA ASN A 12 -45.72 1.52 14.10
C ASN A 12 -44.39 0.76 14.24
N ALA A 13 -43.70 0.48 13.13
CA ALA A 13 -42.27 0.25 13.24
C ALA A 13 -41.63 1.58 13.67
N PRO A 14 -40.98 1.67 14.84
CA PRO A 14 -40.34 2.91 15.26
C PRO A 14 -39.31 3.30 14.19
N GLN A 15 -39.34 4.57 13.76
CA GLN A 15 -38.39 5.19 12.82
C GLN A 15 -36.90 4.91 13.15
N THR A 16 -36.63 4.46 14.36
CA THR A 16 -35.35 3.92 14.84
C THR A 16 -34.86 2.72 14.04
N ILE A 17 -35.72 1.77 13.63
CA ILE A 17 -35.31 0.54 12.93
C ILE A 17 -34.93 0.83 11.47
N ILE A 18 -35.67 1.72 10.79
CA ILE A 18 -35.35 2.15 9.43
C ILE A 18 -34.04 2.97 9.40
N ARG A 19 -33.77 3.77 10.45
CA ARG A 19 -32.46 4.43 10.62
C ARG A 19 -31.33 3.44 10.93
N MET A 20 -31.61 2.33 11.59
CA MET A 20 -30.61 1.30 11.91
C MET A 20 -30.18 0.49 10.68
N ILE A 21 -31.10 0.22 9.74
CA ILE A 21 -30.79 -0.48 8.49
C ILE A 21 -30.04 0.42 7.50
N SER A 22 -30.25 1.74 7.57
CA SER A 22 -29.46 2.71 6.78
C SER A 22 -28.02 2.92 7.31
N LEU A 23 -27.69 2.32 8.47
CA LEU A 23 -26.38 2.41 9.12
C LEU A 23 -25.46 1.22 8.81
N ASP A 24 -25.83 0.33 7.88
CA ASP A 24 -24.91 -0.65 7.28
C ASP A 24 -24.14 -0.07 6.08
N ARG A 25 -24.14 1.26 5.96
CA ARG A 25 -23.07 1.92 5.21
C ARG A 25 -21.82 1.74 6.04
N ILE A 26 -21.05 0.70 5.74
CA ILE A 26 -19.61 0.65 6.04
C ILE A 26 -19.01 1.83 5.28
N ASP A 27 -19.13 3.01 5.87
CA ASP A 27 -18.42 4.18 5.43
C ASP A 27 -16.95 3.92 5.78
N PRO A 28 -16.02 3.83 4.80
CA PRO A 28 -14.60 3.83 5.11
C PRO A 28 -14.20 5.27 5.47
N LEU A 29 -14.73 5.81 6.58
CA LEU A 29 -14.54 7.20 6.99
C LEU A 29 -13.07 7.54 7.30
N GLY A 30 -12.20 6.53 7.41
CA GLY A 30 -10.74 6.69 7.56
C GLY A 30 -9.89 5.90 6.55
N GLY A 31 -10.49 5.11 5.66
CA GLY A 31 -9.78 4.13 4.84
C GLY A 31 -8.80 4.75 3.84
N SER A 32 -9.23 5.77 3.10
CA SER A 32 -8.47 6.31 1.97
C SER A 32 -7.17 7.03 2.38
N VAL A 33 -7.17 7.71 3.54
CA VAL A 33 -6.00 8.43 4.06
C VAL A 33 -5.02 7.50 4.79
N ALA A 34 -5.54 6.51 5.53
CA ALA A 34 -4.74 5.48 6.17
C ALA A 34 -4.05 4.59 5.11
N LEU A 35 -4.77 4.21 4.06
CA LEU A 35 -4.23 3.47 2.91
C LEU A 35 -3.12 4.28 2.22
N LYS A 36 -3.36 5.56 1.88
CA LYS A 36 -2.34 6.41 1.25
C LYS A 36 -1.07 6.55 2.10
N ARG A 37 -1.19 6.66 3.43
CA ARG A 37 -0.03 6.69 4.34
C ARG A 37 0.68 5.34 4.40
N GLY A 38 -0.07 4.24 4.45
CA GLY A 38 0.47 2.88 4.45
C GLY A 38 1.32 2.59 3.22
N TYR A 39 0.88 3.00 2.02
CA TYR A 39 1.65 2.82 0.78
C TYR A 39 3.02 3.52 0.82
N VAL A 40 3.11 4.71 1.42
CA VAL A 40 4.38 5.43 1.56
C VAL A 40 5.34 4.70 2.50
N VAL A 41 4.82 4.17 3.61
CA VAL A 41 5.63 3.40 4.58
C VAL A 41 6.14 2.11 3.95
N ILE A 42 5.29 1.38 3.23
CA ILE A 42 5.68 0.15 2.52
C ILE A 42 6.74 0.45 1.47
N PHE A 43 6.58 1.53 0.70
CA PHE A 43 7.57 1.93 -0.30
C PHE A 43 8.92 2.34 0.34
N ALA A 44 8.89 3.02 1.48
CA ALA A 44 10.10 3.36 2.23
C ALA A 44 10.82 2.10 2.78
N GLN A 45 10.07 1.14 3.32
CA GLN A 45 10.62 -0.15 3.76
C GLN A 45 11.24 -0.92 2.60
N PHE A 46 10.55 -0.94 1.45
CA PHE A 46 11.11 -1.53 0.24
C PHE A 46 12.43 -0.86 -0.15
N GLY A 47 12.51 0.48 -0.14
CA GLY A 47 13.75 1.21 -0.39
C GLY A 47 14.89 0.85 0.58
N LEU A 48 14.58 0.67 1.86
CA LEU A 48 15.56 0.22 2.86
C LEU A 48 16.07 -1.19 2.55
N ILE A 49 15.20 -2.11 2.13
CA ILE A 49 15.60 -3.44 1.68
C ILE A 49 16.50 -3.36 0.44
N VAL A 50 16.15 -2.53 -0.56
CA VAL A 50 16.98 -2.33 -1.75
C VAL A 50 18.37 -1.83 -1.38
N LEU A 51 18.46 -0.87 -0.44
CA LEU A 51 19.74 -0.34 0.04
C LEU A 51 20.58 -1.42 0.73
N LEU A 52 19.98 -2.23 1.60
CA LEU A 52 20.67 -3.33 2.29
C LEU A 52 21.18 -4.39 1.30
N VAL A 53 20.34 -4.79 0.34
CA VAL A 53 20.72 -5.77 -0.69
C VAL A 53 21.86 -5.24 -1.56
N TYR A 54 21.79 -3.96 -1.95
CA TYR A 54 22.85 -3.32 -2.72
C TYR A 54 24.16 -3.25 -1.95
N GLY A 55 24.12 -2.80 -0.68
CA GLY A 55 25.31 -2.74 0.18
C GLY A 55 25.93 -4.13 0.40
N LEU A 56 25.10 -5.13 0.70
CA LEU A 56 25.56 -6.51 0.87
C LEU A 56 26.22 -7.07 -0.39
N THR A 57 25.64 -6.77 -1.57
CA THR A 57 26.21 -7.17 -2.85
C THR A 57 27.54 -6.46 -3.14
N ALA A 58 27.65 -5.17 -2.79
CA ALA A 58 28.88 -4.41 -2.97
C ALA A 58 30.03 -4.96 -2.10
N GLU A 59 29.75 -5.23 -0.82
CA GLU A 59 30.71 -5.86 0.11
C GLU A 59 31.14 -7.24 -0.38
N TYR A 60 30.15 -8.07 -0.77
CA TYR A 60 30.42 -9.38 -1.34
C TYR A 60 31.37 -9.31 -2.55
N ARG A 61 31.12 -8.39 -3.49
CA ARG A 61 31.97 -8.22 -4.68
C ARG A 61 33.35 -7.66 -4.36
N SER A 62 33.50 -6.93 -3.27
CA SER A 62 34.78 -6.36 -2.84
C SER A 62 35.67 -7.36 -2.10
N ASN A 63 35.09 -8.41 -1.50
CA ASN A 63 35.83 -9.33 -0.64
C ASN A 63 35.96 -10.73 -1.25
N ALA A 64 37.17 -11.07 -1.73
CA ALA A 64 37.48 -12.37 -2.32
C ALA A 64 37.28 -13.54 -1.34
N TYR A 65 37.57 -13.35 -0.04
CA TYR A 65 37.37 -14.39 0.97
C TYR A 65 35.88 -14.72 1.18
N GLN A 66 35.00 -13.71 1.11
CA GLN A 66 33.56 -13.94 1.20
C GLN A 66 33.02 -14.64 -0.05
N GLN A 67 33.54 -14.30 -1.23
CA GLN A 67 33.18 -15.00 -2.47
C GLN A 67 33.54 -16.47 -2.43
N ASP A 68 34.75 -16.78 -1.96
CA ASP A 68 35.25 -18.15 -1.87
C ASP A 68 34.48 -18.98 -0.84
N TRP A 69 34.25 -18.42 0.36
CA TRP A 69 33.45 -19.07 1.40
C TRP A 69 32.01 -19.30 0.97
N ILE A 70 31.36 -18.31 0.33
CA ILE A 70 29.97 -18.46 -0.14
C ILE A 70 29.89 -19.47 -1.28
N SER A 71 30.87 -19.51 -2.20
CA SER A 71 30.90 -20.51 -3.27
C SER A 71 30.92 -21.94 -2.70
N SER A 72 31.62 -22.13 -1.59
CA SER A 72 31.86 -23.43 -0.97
C SER A 72 30.74 -23.87 -0.02
N ASN A 73 30.12 -22.92 0.69
CA ASN A 73 29.14 -23.24 1.74
C ASN A 73 27.69 -22.97 1.31
N VAL A 74 27.46 -21.93 0.50
CA VAL A 74 26.10 -21.44 0.18
C VAL A 74 26.01 -20.98 -1.29
N PRO A 75 26.21 -21.88 -2.27
CA PRO A 75 26.30 -21.50 -3.69
C PRO A 75 25.00 -20.93 -4.27
N TRP A 76 23.84 -21.20 -3.69
CA TRP A 76 22.59 -20.56 -4.13
C TRP A 76 22.58 -19.05 -3.83
N LEU A 77 23.30 -18.61 -2.79
CA LEU A 77 23.37 -17.21 -2.39
C LEU A 77 24.21 -16.38 -3.37
N GLN A 78 25.11 -17.02 -4.12
CA GLN A 78 25.86 -16.39 -5.19
C GLN A 78 24.97 -15.80 -6.28
N TYR A 79 23.87 -16.48 -6.64
CA TYR A 79 22.91 -15.93 -7.60
C TYR A 79 22.24 -14.65 -7.08
N LEU A 80 21.96 -14.61 -5.77
CA LEU A 80 21.37 -13.44 -5.11
C LEU A 80 22.35 -12.26 -5.09
N LEU A 81 23.62 -12.54 -4.80
CA LEU A 81 24.70 -11.55 -4.62
C LEU A 81 25.45 -11.21 -5.92
N ASN A 82 25.07 -11.80 -7.05
CA ASN A 82 25.67 -11.53 -8.37
C ASN A 82 25.48 -10.05 -8.79
N GLY A 83 24.48 -9.36 -8.21
CA GLY A 83 24.19 -7.96 -8.47
C GLY A 83 23.06 -7.74 -9.46
N TYR A 84 22.64 -8.77 -10.21
CA TYR A 84 21.43 -8.71 -11.04
C TYR A 84 20.17 -8.44 -10.21
N LEU A 85 20.03 -9.10 -9.06
CA LEU A 85 18.90 -8.85 -8.16
C LEU A 85 18.92 -7.41 -7.62
N ALA A 86 20.09 -6.94 -7.19
CA ALA A 86 20.25 -5.57 -6.72
C ALA A 86 19.89 -4.55 -7.81
N ALA A 87 20.33 -4.77 -9.06
CA ALA A 87 20.02 -3.92 -10.20
C ALA A 87 18.52 -3.92 -10.55
N MET A 88 17.87 -5.10 -10.55
CA MET A 88 16.42 -5.19 -10.76
C MET A 88 15.64 -4.45 -9.67
N LEU A 89 15.99 -4.67 -8.40
CA LEU A 89 15.34 -4.02 -7.26
C LEU A 89 15.52 -2.49 -7.31
N LEU A 90 16.71 -2.01 -7.67
CA LEU A 90 16.97 -0.59 -7.91
C LEU A 90 16.11 -0.03 -9.04
N GLY A 91 15.99 -0.75 -10.16
CA GLY A 91 15.12 -0.34 -11.28
C GLY A 91 13.66 -0.22 -10.87
N VAL A 92 13.13 -1.21 -10.14
CA VAL A 92 11.76 -1.18 -9.60
C VAL A 92 11.58 -0.03 -8.60
N PHE A 93 12.56 0.19 -7.73
CA PHE A 93 12.53 1.29 -6.75
C PHE A 93 12.50 2.65 -7.43
N LEU A 94 13.37 2.88 -8.43
CA LEU A 94 13.40 4.12 -9.19
C LEU A 94 12.11 4.33 -9.98
N GLY A 95 11.61 3.29 -10.66
CA GLY A 95 10.35 3.34 -11.39
C GLY A 95 9.17 3.69 -10.47
N GLY A 96 9.03 2.98 -9.35
CA GLY A 96 8.00 3.27 -8.34
C GLY A 96 8.13 4.67 -7.75
N GLY A 97 9.36 5.16 -7.53
CA GLY A 97 9.64 6.50 -7.04
C GLY A 97 9.18 7.58 -8.02
N VAL A 98 9.40 7.40 -9.32
CA VAL A 98 8.91 8.31 -10.37
C VAL A 98 7.39 8.34 -10.40
N LEU A 99 6.72 7.19 -10.31
CA LEU A 99 5.25 7.15 -10.25
C LEU A 99 4.71 7.87 -9.00
N LEU A 100 5.31 7.65 -7.83
CA LEU A 100 4.93 8.35 -6.60
C LEU A 100 5.14 9.86 -6.70
N ALA A 101 6.28 10.29 -7.26
CA ALA A 101 6.60 11.69 -7.44
C ALA A 101 5.62 12.37 -8.41
N THR A 102 5.28 11.71 -9.52
CA THR A 102 4.31 12.23 -10.49
C THR A 102 2.89 12.32 -9.92
N ASP A 103 2.42 11.32 -9.16
CA ASP A 103 1.12 11.40 -8.47
C ASP A 103 1.10 12.55 -7.46
N TYR A 104 2.17 12.70 -6.68
CA TYR A 104 2.31 13.78 -5.72
C TYR A 104 2.25 15.16 -6.37
N LEU A 105 3.04 15.38 -7.43
CA LEU A 105 3.05 16.63 -8.19
C LEU A 105 1.69 16.93 -8.84
N ARG A 106 1.07 15.91 -9.45
CA ARG A 106 -0.26 16.04 -10.06
C ARG A 106 -1.32 16.45 -9.03
N ASN A 107 -1.27 15.84 -7.84
CA ASN A 107 -2.22 16.12 -6.78
C ASN A 107 -2.00 17.51 -6.15
N ARG A 108 -0.75 18.00 -6.12
CA ARG A 108 -0.43 19.37 -5.70
C ARG A 108 -1.02 20.41 -6.65
N ASN A 109 -0.90 20.21 -7.96
CA ASN A 109 -1.38 21.16 -8.98
C ASN A 109 -2.91 21.33 -8.93
N ARG A 110 -3.66 20.25 -8.65
CA ARG A 110 -5.12 20.32 -8.49
C ARG A 110 -5.56 21.20 -7.31
N LYS A 111 -4.80 21.21 -6.21
CA LYS A 111 -5.10 22.05 -5.04
C LYS A 111 -4.79 23.53 -5.28
N GLY A 112 -3.81 23.83 -6.13
CA GLY A 112 -3.47 25.20 -6.53
C GLY A 112 -4.54 25.82 -7.43
N SER A 113 -5.05 25.07 -8.41
CA SER A 113 -6.05 25.57 -9.37
C SER A 113 -7.38 26.01 -8.74
N LEU A 114 -7.76 25.45 -7.59
CA LEU A 114 -8.99 25.83 -6.87
C LEU A 114 -8.84 27.11 -6.04
N ARG A 115 -7.60 27.57 -5.78
CA ARG A 115 -7.33 28.80 -5.03
C ARG A 115 -7.18 30.04 -5.90
N THR A 116 -6.99 29.87 -7.21
CA THR A 116 -6.75 30.98 -8.15
C THR A 116 -8.02 31.50 -8.82
N VAL A 117 -9.18 30.85 -8.57
CA VAL A 117 -10.48 31.21 -9.18
C VAL A 117 -11.49 31.74 -8.16
N GLY A 118 -11.04 32.11 -6.96
CA GLY A 118 -11.85 32.74 -5.92
C GLY A 118 -11.60 34.23 -5.84
#